data_AF-A0A1X7STV6-F1
#
_entry.id   AF-A0A1X7STV6-F1
#
_cell.length_a   1.000
_cell.length_b   1.000
_cell.length_c   1.000
_cell.angle_alpha   90.00
_cell.angle_beta   90.00
_cell.angle_gamma   90.00
#
_symmetry.space_group_name_H-M   'P 1'
#
loop_
_entity.id
_entity.type
_entity.pdbx_description
1 polymer ?
#
loop_
_entity_poly.entity_id
_entity_poly.type
_entity_poly.pdbx_seq_one_letter_code
_entity_poly.pdbx_strand_id
1 'polypeptide(L)'
;MSERTDLPLDVDEKMLQLKKECAKTKEVKYKSLMNHVKSQLPPDRLRLFEVSIERGSSTWLTALPLKEYGFDLSKGEFRDAISLRYGWRPSDLPLTCVCGESFAVAHSLMCVYKGLITQGHNDIRDLSVSLLKEVYPNVTRKPTIQPLWGISTIQDSI
;
A
#
# COMPACT_ATOMS: atom_id res chain seq x y z
N MET A 1 12.32 10.55 -47.77
CA MET A 1 13.35 9.74 -47.07
C MET A 1 14.37 10.73 -46.53
N SER A 2 14.28 11.09 -45.25
CA SER A 2 15.16 12.11 -44.65
C SER A 2 16.51 11.46 -44.37
N GLU A 3 17.55 11.93 -45.05
CA GLU A 3 18.94 11.56 -44.74
C GLU A 3 19.22 11.87 -43.28
N ARG A 4 19.62 10.84 -42.55
CA ARG A 4 20.13 10.97 -41.19
C ARG A 4 21.55 11.49 -41.38
N THR A 5 21.74 12.81 -41.30
CA THR A 5 23.08 13.40 -41.21
C THR A 5 23.72 12.88 -39.92
N ASP A 6 24.60 11.90 -40.04
CA ASP A 6 25.40 11.40 -38.93
C ASP A 6 26.21 12.57 -38.37
N LEU A 7 25.91 12.94 -37.12
CA LEU A 7 26.70 13.93 -36.39
C LEU A 7 28.16 13.47 -36.35
N PRO A 8 29.15 14.38 -36.37
CA PRO A 8 30.56 13.99 -36.23
C PRO A 8 30.73 13.14 -34.96
N LEU A 9 31.39 11.98 -35.07
CA LEU A 9 31.58 10.99 -33.99
C LEU A 9 32.05 11.62 -32.65
N ASP A 10 32.83 12.70 -32.73
CA ASP A 10 33.34 13.49 -31.59
C ASP A 10 32.22 14.17 -30.76
N VAL A 11 31.14 14.60 -31.41
CA VAL A 11 30.01 15.25 -30.73
C VAL A 11 29.20 14.24 -29.92
N ASP A 12 28.99 13.03 -30.44
CA ASP A 12 28.26 11.96 -29.74
C ASP A 12 29.04 11.44 -28.52
N GLU A 13 30.36 11.28 -28.65
CA GLU A 13 31.23 10.88 -27.54
C GLU A 13 31.24 11.94 -26.42
N LYS A 14 31.35 13.22 -26.79
CA LYS A 14 31.30 14.35 -25.86
C LYS A 14 29.92 14.49 -25.20
N MET A 15 28.83 14.29 -25.95
CA MET A 15 27.47 14.26 -25.39
C MET A 15 27.30 13.11 -24.40
N LEU A 16 27.86 11.94 -24.67
CA LEU A 16 27.83 10.80 -23.77
C LEU A 16 28.61 11.10 -22.47
N GLN A 17 29.78 11.73 -22.57
CA GLN A 17 30.56 12.18 -21.40
C GLN A 17 29.79 13.21 -20.57
N LEU A 18 29.22 14.25 -21.19
CA LEU A 18 28.42 15.25 -20.49
C LEU A 18 27.19 14.64 -19.81
N LYS A 19 26.50 13.68 -20.46
CA LYS A 19 25.38 12.93 -19.85
C LYS A 19 25.83 12.15 -18.61
N LYS A 20 26.99 11.47 -18.68
CA LYS A 20 27.58 10.75 -17.54
C LYS A 20 27.94 11.68 -16.38
N GLU A 21 28.55 12.83 -16.68
CA GLU A 21 28.89 13.84 -15.67
C GLU A 21 27.64 14.43 -15.02
N CYS A 22 26.64 14.82 -15.82
CA CYS A 22 25.36 15.30 -15.30
C CYS A 22 24.67 14.25 -14.41
N ALA A 23 24.70 12.98 -14.80
CA ALA A 23 24.16 11.87 -14.00
C ALA A 23 24.89 11.73 -12.66
N LYS A 24 26.24 11.78 -12.66
CA LYS A 24 27.06 11.74 -11.43
C LYS A 24 26.76 12.91 -10.51
N THR A 25 26.71 14.14 -11.03
CA THR A 25 26.41 15.33 -10.22
C THR A 25 25.02 15.24 -9.59
N LYS A 26 24.01 14.76 -10.35
CA LYS A 26 22.67 14.50 -9.81
C LYS A 26 22.70 13.46 -8.70
N GLU A 27 23.39 12.35 -8.90
CA GLU A 27 23.50 11.28 -7.91
C GLU A 27 24.12 11.76 -6.60
N VAL A 28 25.22 12.52 -6.66
CA VAL A 28 25.88 13.11 -5.48
C VAL A 28 24.92 14.06 -4.75
N LYS A 29 24.22 14.93 -5.49
CA LYS A 29 23.25 15.86 -4.91
C LYS A 29 22.10 15.12 -4.21
N TYR A 30 21.53 14.09 -4.84
CA TYR A 30 20.45 13.31 -4.25
C TYR A 30 20.91 12.52 -3.01
N LYS A 31 22.12 11.95 -3.05
CA LYS A 31 22.71 11.26 -1.88
C LYS A 31 22.90 12.22 -0.70
N SER A 32 23.42 13.42 -0.96
CA SER A 32 23.58 14.45 0.07
C SER A 32 22.24 14.86 0.68
N LEU A 33 21.24 15.15 -0.15
CA LEU A 33 19.89 15.49 0.29
C LEU A 33 19.25 14.36 1.11
N MET A 34 19.41 13.12 0.65
CA MET A 34 18.89 11.94 1.34
C MET A 34 19.49 11.79 2.74
N ASN A 35 20.82 11.93 2.88
CA ASN A 35 21.49 11.85 4.18
C ASN A 35 21.05 12.98 5.12
N HIS A 36 20.85 14.18 4.59
CA HIS A 36 20.31 15.29 5.35
C HIS A 36 18.89 14.99 5.86
N VAL A 37 18.01 14.49 5.00
CA VAL A 37 16.65 14.11 5.41
C VAL A 37 16.70 13.01 6.48
N LYS A 38 17.52 11.96 6.27
CA LYS A 38 17.68 10.86 7.24
C LYS A 38 18.10 11.36 8.63
N SER A 39 18.96 12.37 8.73
CA SER A 39 19.41 12.90 10.02
C SER A 39 18.35 13.69 10.78
N GLN A 40 17.29 14.14 10.10
CA GLN A 40 16.19 14.90 10.71
C GLN A 40 14.98 14.02 11.07
N LEU A 41 14.94 12.78 10.60
CA LEU A 41 13.79 11.89 10.81
C LEU A 41 13.83 11.20 12.18
N PRO A 42 12.69 11.10 12.88
CA PRO A 42 12.60 10.25 14.06
C PRO A 42 12.73 8.76 13.67
N PRO A 43 13.12 7.87 14.60
CA PRO A 43 13.41 6.46 14.32
C PRO A 43 12.32 5.73 13.52
N ASP A 44 11.05 5.92 13.89
CA ASP A 44 9.91 5.26 13.24
C ASP A 44 9.77 5.67 11.76
N ARG A 45 9.99 6.96 11.46
CA ARG A 45 9.91 7.49 10.09
C ARG A 45 11.17 7.20 9.29
N LEU A 46 12.33 7.11 9.96
CA LEU A 46 13.58 6.71 9.33
C LEU A 46 13.45 5.31 8.74
N ARG A 47 12.87 4.37 9.50
CA ARG A 47 12.64 2.99 9.02
C ARG A 47 11.74 2.96 7.77
N LEU A 48 10.63 3.69 7.78
CA LEU A 48 9.72 3.78 6.62
C LEU A 48 10.41 4.41 5.41
N PHE A 49 11.25 5.42 5.65
CA PHE A 49 12.04 6.06 4.60
C PHE A 49 13.06 5.08 3.98
N GLU A 50 13.76 4.29 4.80
CA GLU A 50 14.70 3.27 4.33
C GLU A 50 14.02 2.22 3.45
N VAL A 51 12.87 1.70 3.88
CA VAL A 51 12.08 0.76 3.07
C VAL A 51 11.58 1.43 1.78
N SER A 52 11.24 2.72 1.84
CA SER A 52 10.76 3.46 0.67
C SER A 52 11.83 3.71 -0.39
N ILE A 53 13.12 3.74 -0.03
CA ILE A 53 14.21 3.93 -0.98
C ILE A 53 14.74 2.62 -1.59
N GLU A 54 14.26 1.47 -1.11
CA GLU A 54 14.64 0.18 -1.68
C GLU A 54 14.27 0.08 -3.17
N ARG A 55 15.13 -0.61 -3.93
CA ARG A 55 14.92 -0.76 -5.37
C ARG A 55 13.59 -1.48 -5.62
N GLY A 56 12.73 -0.87 -6.43
CA GLY A 56 11.41 -1.40 -6.75
C GLY A 56 10.28 -0.98 -5.79
N SER A 57 10.59 -0.39 -4.64
CA SER A 57 9.59 0.11 -3.68
C SER A 57 8.67 1.19 -4.28
N SER A 58 9.18 1.95 -5.25
CA SER A 58 8.41 2.99 -5.96
C SER A 58 7.70 2.52 -7.23
N THR A 59 7.81 1.25 -7.64
CA THR A 59 7.33 0.80 -8.97
C THR A 59 5.84 1.07 -9.17
N TRP A 60 5.04 0.94 -8.11
CA TRP A 60 3.61 1.21 -8.14
C TRP A 60 3.25 2.67 -8.46
N LEU A 61 4.14 3.64 -8.22
CA LEU A 61 3.93 5.05 -8.60
C LEU A 61 4.06 5.29 -10.10
N THR A 62 4.78 4.41 -10.79
CA THR A 62 5.07 4.50 -12.23
C THR A 62 4.37 3.42 -13.03
N ALA A 63 3.65 2.50 -12.36
CA ALA A 63 2.93 1.43 -13.01
C ALA A 63 1.75 1.98 -13.81
N LEU A 64 1.44 1.34 -14.95
CA LEU A 64 0.24 1.65 -15.70
C LEU A 64 -0.99 1.19 -14.89
N PRO A 65 -2.05 2.01 -14.75
CA PRO A 65 -3.25 1.67 -13.99
C PRO A 65 -4.14 0.72 -14.79
N LEU A 66 -3.68 -0.51 -14.97
CA LEU A 66 -4.38 -1.56 -15.72
C LEU A 66 -5.35 -2.30 -14.79
N LYS A 67 -6.65 -2.10 -15.02
CA LYS A 67 -7.73 -2.67 -14.21
C LYS A 67 -7.79 -4.19 -14.24
N GLU A 68 -7.44 -4.80 -15.36
CA GLU A 68 -7.40 -6.25 -15.52
C GLU A 68 -6.42 -6.95 -14.56
N TYR A 69 -5.39 -6.23 -14.11
CA TYR A 69 -4.38 -6.71 -13.16
C TYR A 69 -4.56 -6.12 -11.75
N GLY A 70 -5.61 -5.32 -11.52
CA GLY A 70 -5.85 -4.63 -10.25
C GLY A 70 -4.80 -3.56 -9.92
N PHE A 71 -4.20 -2.93 -10.93
CA PHE A 71 -3.24 -1.83 -10.74
C PHE A 71 -3.90 -0.45 -10.70
N ASP A 72 -5.21 -0.37 -10.94
CA ASP A 72 -5.98 0.85 -10.83
C ASP A 72 -6.30 1.16 -9.36
N LEU A 73 -5.62 2.15 -8.79
CA LEU A 73 -5.96 2.68 -7.48
C LEU A 73 -7.00 3.79 -7.61
N SER A 74 -8.03 3.76 -6.77
CA SER A 74 -8.93 4.89 -6.62
C SER A 74 -8.17 6.12 -6.07
N LYS A 75 -8.79 7.30 -6.20
CA LYS A 75 -8.23 8.54 -5.67
C LYS A 75 -7.94 8.47 -4.16
N GLY A 76 -8.78 7.74 -3.41
CA GLY A 76 -8.59 7.54 -1.97
C GLY A 76 -7.40 6.63 -1.70
N GLU A 77 -7.41 5.44 -2.29
CA GLU A 77 -6.36 4.44 -2.10
C GLU A 77 -4.97 4.98 -2.47
N PHE A 78 -4.85 5.75 -3.55
CA PHE A 78 -3.57 6.37 -3.90
C PHE A 78 -3.08 7.35 -2.82
N ARG A 79 -3.95 8.23 -2.31
CA ARG A 79 -3.60 9.19 -1.24
C ARG A 79 -3.25 8.48 0.06
N ASP A 80 -4.01 7.44 0.40
CA ASP A 80 -3.79 6.66 1.61
C ASP A 80 -2.46 5.90 1.50
N ALA A 81 -2.17 5.27 0.36
CA ALA A 81 -0.91 4.58 0.11
C ALA A 81 0.30 5.53 0.22
N ILE A 82 0.21 6.76 -0.31
CA ILE A 82 1.25 7.77 -0.13
C ILE A 82 1.42 8.14 1.35
N SER A 83 0.31 8.34 2.06
CA SER A 83 0.33 8.69 3.48
C SER A 83 0.99 7.59 4.30
N LEU A 84 0.57 6.34 4.10
CA LEU A 84 1.14 5.15 4.74
C LEU A 84 2.64 5.02 4.47
N ARG A 85 3.06 5.22 3.22
CA ARG A 85 4.47 5.14 2.81
C ARG A 85 5.38 6.07 3.62
N TYR A 86 4.92 7.29 3.89
CA TYR A 86 5.70 8.28 4.63
C TYR A 86 5.35 8.35 6.13
N GLY A 87 4.50 7.45 6.62
CA GLY A 87 4.05 7.44 8.01
C GLY A 87 3.20 8.66 8.38
N TRP A 88 2.51 9.23 7.40
CA TRP A 88 1.52 10.28 7.58
C TRP A 88 0.17 9.67 7.90
N ARG A 89 -0.63 10.38 8.69
CA ARG A 89 -2.00 10.00 8.99
C ARG A 89 -2.87 10.32 7.76
N PRO A 90 -3.57 9.34 7.15
CA PRO A 90 -4.55 9.65 6.11
C PRO A 90 -5.69 10.52 6.66
N SER A 91 -6.23 11.41 5.82
CA SER A 91 -7.15 12.47 6.24
C SER A 91 -8.47 11.95 6.82
N ASP A 92 -8.93 10.80 6.32
CA ASP A 92 -10.29 10.32 6.56
C ASP A 92 -10.33 9.25 7.66
N LEU A 93 -9.25 9.11 8.45
CA LEU A 93 -9.19 8.16 9.57
C LEU A 93 -9.94 8.68 10.80
N PRO A 94 -10.81 7.86 11.42
CA PRO A 94 -11.49 8.23 12.67
C PRO A 94 -10.48 8.50 13.77
N LEU A 95 -10.82 9.37 14.74
CA LEU A 95 -9.91 9.69 15.86
C LEU A 95 -9.80 8.54 16.87
N THR A 96 -10.86 7.76 17.02
CA THR A 96 -10.97 6.68 18.00
C THR A 96 -11.39 5.38 17.32
N CYS A 97 -10.88 4.26 17.84
CA CYS A 97 -11.25 2.92 17.42
C CYS A 97 -12.50 2.46 18.19
N VAL A 98 -13.22 1.48 17.63
CA VAL A 98 -14.35 0.82 18.29
C VAL A 98 -13.98 0.12 19.60
N CYS A 99 -12.69 -0.16 19.82
CA CYS A 99 -12.20 -0.70 21.09
C CYS A 99 -11.96 0.36 22.17
N GLY A 100 -12.18 1.66 21.86
CA GLY A 100 -12.00 2.78 22.78
C GLY A 100 -10.64 3.47 22.71
N GLU A 101 -9.65 2.89 22.02
CA GLU A 101 -8.30 3.46 21.92
C GLU A 101 -8.18 4.52 20.83
N SER A 102 -7.14 5.36 20.91
CA SER A 102 -6.80 6.29 19.84
C SER A 102 -6.49 5.53 18.54
N PHE A 103 -7.06 5.99 17.43
CA PHE A 103 -6.90 5.29 16.17
C PHE A 103 -5.60 5.71 15.49
N ALA A 104 -4.71 4.75 15.29
CA ALA A 104 -3.50 4.88 14.48
C ALA A 104 -3.42 3.74 13.47
N VAL A 105 -2.64 3.91 12.40
CA VAL A 105 -2.43 2.85 11.39
C VAL A 105 -1.88 1.58 12.03
N ALA A 106 -0.91 1.69 12.94
CA ALA A 106 -0.40 0.52 13.67
C ALA A 106 -1.50 -0.17 14.49
N HIS A 107 -2.37 0.62 15.13
CA HIS A 107 -3.50 0.09 15.88
C HIS A 107 -4.50 -0.65 14.97
N SER A 108 -4.81 -0.13 13.78
CA SER A 108 -5.72 -0.81 12.85
C SER A 108 -5.19 -2.18 12.39
N LEU A 109 -3.87 -2.34 12.32
CA LEU A 109 -3.24 -3.61 11.98
C LEU A 109 -3.31 -4.64 13.12
N MET A 110 -3.43 -4.19 14.37
CA MET A 110 -3.36 -5.05 15.57
C MET A 110 -4.69 -5.16 16.34
N CYS A 111 -5.69 -4.35 16.02
CA CYS A 111 -6.94 -4.31 16.78
C CYS A 111 -7.73 -5.62 16.64
N VAL A 112 -8.10 -6.23 17.77
CA VAL A 112 -8.88 -7.48 17.82
C VAL A 112 -10.38 -7.29 17.57
N TYR A 113 -10.90 -6.07 17.72
CA TYR A 113 -12.34 -5.82 17.59
C TYR A 113 -12.77 -5.67 16.12
N LYS A 114 -12.05 -4.86 15.34
CA LYS A 114 -12.31 -4.62 13.91
C LYS A 114 -11.03 -4.33 13.10
N GLY A 115 -9.88 -4.80 13.56
CA GLY A 115 -8.62 -4.63 12.84
C GLY A 115 -8.39 -5.67 11.77
N LEU A 116 -7.24 -5.55 11.10
CA LEU A 116 -6.81 -6.44 10.01
C LEU A 116 -6.74 -7.92 10.44
N ILE A 117 -6.40 -8.20 11.70
CA ILE A 117 -6.35 -9.57 12.25
C ILE A 117 -7.72 -10.25 12.14
N THR A 118 -8.77 -9.59 12.63
CA THR A 118 -10.13 -10.12 12.59
C THR A 118 -10.63 -10.28 11.16
N GLN A 119 -10.29 -9.34 10.28
CA GLN A 119 -10.60 -9.46 8.86
C GLN A 119 -9.92 -10.68 8.24
N GLY A 120 -8.62 -10.88 8.48
CA GLY A 120 -7.89 -12.05 7.97
C GLY A 120 -8.46 -13.39 8.47
N HIS A 121 -8.85 -13.46 9.74
CA HIS A 121 -9.55 -14.66 10.25
C HIS A 121 -10.91 -14.88 9.57
N ASN A 122 -11.65 -13.81 9.30
CA ASN A 122 -12.91 -13.88 8.56
C ASN A 122 -12.68 -14.36 7.13
N ASP A 123 -11.68 -13.82 6.44
CA ASP A 123 -11.36 -14.17 5.06
C ASP A 123 -10.97 -15.65 4.92
N ILE A 124 -10.12 -16.17 5.82
CA ILE A 124 -9.75 -17.60 5.84
C ILE A 124 -10.97 -18.48 6.08
N ARG A 125 -11.82 -18.11 7.04
CA ARG A 125 -13.05 -18.85 7.35
C ARG A 125 -13.98 -18.86 6.13
N ASP A 126 -14.18 -17.70 5.51
CA ASP A 126 -15.15 -17.52 4.43
C ASP A 126 -14.65 -18.19 3.14
N LEU A 127 -13.35 -18.15 2.87
CA LEU A 127 -12.70 -18.95 1.81
C LEU A 127 -12.88 -20.45 2.05
N SER A 128 -12.63 -20.92 3.28
CA SER A 128 -12.78 -22.33 3.63
C SER A 128 -14.22 -22.82 3.40
N VAL A 129 -15.22 -22.02 3.79
CA VAL A 129 -16.63 -22.32 3.54
C VAL A 129 -16.92 -22.35 2.04
N SER A 130 -16.38 -21.40 1.26
CA SER A 130 -16.55 -21.36 -0.19
C SER A 130 -16.04 -22.64 -0.85
N LEU A 131 -14.82 -23.07 -0.50
CA LEU A 131 -14.21 -24.28 -1.03
C LEU A 131 -14.97 -25.54 -0.61
N LEU A 132 -15.39 -25.64 0.65
CA LEU A 132 -16.11 -26.81 1.14
C LEU A 132 -17.51 -26.94 0.54
N LYS A 133 -18.17 -25.83 0.20
CA LYS A 133 -19.47 -25.84 -0.48
C LYS A 133 -19.43 -26.48 -1.86
N GLU A 134 -18.28 -26.48 -2.54
CA GLU A 134 -18.10 -27.14 -3.83
C GLU A 134 -18.28 -28.67 -3.72
N VAL A 135 -17.91 -29.25 -2.57
CA VAL A 135 -18.00 -30.70 -2.32
C VAL A 135 -19.24 -31.05 -1.49
N TYR A 136 -19.62 -30.19 -0.54
CA TYR A 136 -20.74 -30.43 0.37
C TYR A 136 -21.65 -29.19 0.47
N PRO A 137 -22.82 -29.19 -0.20
CA PRO A 137 -23.69 -28.02 -0.32
C PRO A 137 -24.20 -27.43 1.00
N ASN A 138 -24.26 -28.25 2.06
CA ASN A 138 -24.82 -27.86 3.35
C ASN A 138 -23.78 -27.25 4.31
N VAL A 139 -22.55 -26.95 3.86
CA VAL A 139 -21.60 -26.20 4.68
C VAL A 139 -22.02 -24.74 4.75
N THR A 140 -22.19 -24.22 5.96
CA THR A 140 -22.47 -22.80 6.20
C THR A 140 -21.44 -22.22 7.14
N ARG A 141 -21.17 -20.92 6.98
CA ARG A 141 -20.44 -20.14 7.99
C ARG A 141 -21.16 -20.28 9.35
N LYS A 142 -20.39 -20.41 10.43
CA LYS A 142 -20.95 -20.39 11.79
C LYS A 142 -21.81 -19.12 11.98
N PRO A 143 -23.09 -19.26 12.38
CA PRO A 143 -23.96 -18.11 12.58
C PRO A 143 -23.42 -17.22 13.71
N THR A 144 -23.70 -15.92 13.62
CA THR A 144 -23.43 -14.98 14.72
C THR A 144 -24.24 -15.45 15.92
N ILE A 145 -23.56 -15.60 17.07
CA ILE A 145 -24.21 -16.04 18.31
C ILE A 145 -25.29 -15.02 18.66
N GLN A 146 -26.52 -15.48 18.91
CA GLN A 146 -27.59 -14.60 19.36
C GLN A 146 -27.20 -13.95 20.70
N PRO A 147 -27.47 -12.65 20.89
CA PRO A 147 -27.26 -12.00 22.18
C PRO A 147 -28.00 -12.78 23.29
N LEU A 148 -27.37 -12.93 24.45
CA LEU A 148 -27.93 -13.67 25.60
C LEU A 148 -29.21 -13.05 26.18
N TRP A 149 -29.59 -11.87 25.71
CA TRP A 149 -30.88 -11.22 25.98
C TRP A 149 -31.94 -11.87 25.11
N GLY A 150 -32.22 -13.14 25.37
CA GLY A 150 -33.20 -13.91 24.62
C GLY A 150 -34.57 -13.25 24.67
N ILE A 151 -34.90 -12.47 23.64
CA ILE A 151 -36.21 -12.24 23.00
C ILE A 151 -35.92 -11.43 21.71
N SER A 152 -35.88 -12.11 20.56
CA SER A 152 -36.82 -11.85 19.46
C SER A 152 -36.60 -12.89 18.37
N THR A 153 -37.74 -13.29 17.82
CA THR A 153 -38.05 -14.47 17.04
C THR A 153 -37.54 -14.40 15.60
N ILE A 154 -37.55 -15.58 14.97
CA ILE A 154 -37.52 -15.82 13.53
C ILE A 154 -38.37 -14.78 12.77
N GLN A 155 -37.75 -14.05 11.84
CA GLN A 155 -38.08 -13.82 10.43
C GLN A 155 -37.16 -12.66 9.97
N ASP A 156 -36.41 -12.78 8.88
CA ASP A 156 -36.97 -12.45 7.58
C ASP A 156 -36.62 -13.48 6.50
N SER A 157 -37.68 -14.00 5.90
CA SER A 157 -37.71 -14.47 4.52
C SER A 157 -37.96 -13.23 3.66
N ILE A 158 -37.04 -12.93 2.74
CA ILE A 158 -37.20 -12.54 1.33
C ILE A 158 -35.80 -12.45 0.73
#